data_AF-A0A8J3HA43-F1
#
_entry.id   AF-A0A8J3HA43-F1
#
_cell.length_a   1.000
_cell.length_b   1.000
_cell.length_c   1.000
_cell.angle_alpha   90.00
_cell.angle_beta   90.00
_cell.angle_gamma   90.00
#
_symmetry.space_group_name_H-M   'P 1'
#
loop_
_entity.id
_entity.type
_entity.pdbx_description
1 polymer ?
#
loop_
_entity_poly.entity_id
_entity_poly.type
_entity_poly.pdbx_seq_one_letter_code
_entity_poly.pdbx_strand_id
1 'polypeptide(L)'
;MERGSIFDPDYAYRLGRMRFLGTLSNKMARPVMPDDQEMEYLPTQAIADYLSTEGQVPLEGIVFPSVQVGGNGLNVVLFHKASRAEVLDIPAGTEIRARTYSMYEEGPEPDYSVTEEVPPVEEKEEKKKPTPFDLTMEHWVDPRELDPRDVSLRIDLGSVRVDEVSAVRIETDSHTVSRYRFESREPPF
;
A
#
# COMPACT_ATOMS: atom_id res chain seq x y z
N MET A 1 -18.44 16.10 -14.47
CA MET A 1 -19.55 16.36 -13.52
C MET A 1 -20.79 15.64 -14.04
N GLU A 2 -21.19 14.55 -13.38
CA GLU A 2 -22.48 13.90 -13.69
C GLU A 2 -23.63 14.82 -13.26
N ARG A 3 -24.56 15.09 -14.18
CA ARG A 3 -25.80 15.84 -13.91
C ARG A 3 -26.94 14.84 -13.78
N GLY A 4 -27.45 14.65 -12.57
CA GLY A 4 -28.66 13.87 -12.28
C GLY A 4 -29.51 14.56 -11.23
N SER A 5 -30.79 14.18 -11.14
CA SER A 5 -31.74 14.80 -10.22
C SER A 5 -31.59 14.21 -8.82
N ILE A 6 -31.50 15.05 -7.79
CA ILE A 6 -31.47 14.62 -6.37
C ILE A 6 -32.72 13.83 -5.93
N PHE A 7 -33.77 13.84 -6.76
CA PHE A 7 -35.03 13.12 -6.54
C PHE A 7 -35.07 11.74 -7.23
N ASP A 8 -34.05 11.41 -8.02
CA ASP A 8 -33.82 10.04 -8.48
C ASP A 8 -33.15 9.26 -7.32
N PRO A 9 -33.82 8.23 -6.76
CA PRO A 9 -33.29 7.45 -5.63
C PRO A 9 -31.91 6.87 -5.91
N ASP A 10 -31.64 6.46 -7.15
CA ASP A 10 -30.36 5.88 -7.52
C ASP A 10 -29.27 6.95 -7.61
N TYR A 11 -29.62 8.17 -8.05
CA TYR A 11 -28.71 9.32 -8.06
C TYR A 11 -28.43 9.85 -6.64
N ALA A 12 -29.45 9.93 -5.79
CA ALA A 12 -29.31 10.33 -4.39
C ALA A 12 -28.43 9.33 -3.62
N TYR A 13 -28.60 8.03 -3.87
CA TYR A 13 -27.76 6.98 -3.29
C TYR A 13 -26.31 7.04 -3.80
N ARG A 14 -26.09 7.29 -5.10
CA ARG A 14 -24.74 7.54 -5.66
C ARG A 14 -24.08 8.78 -5.04
N LEU A 15 -24.80 9.89 -4.92
CA LEU A 15 -24.29 11.15 -4.34
C LEU A 15 -23.99 11.01 -2.84
N GLY A 16 -24.84 10.30 -2.10
CA GLY A 16 -24.63 9.96 -0.70
C GLY A 16 -23.36 9.13 -0.50
N ARG A 17 -23.14 8.12 -1.35
CA ARG A 17 -21.90 7.33 -1.35
C ARG A 17 -20.66 8.17 -1.66
N MET A 18 -20.71 9.04 -2.68
CA MET A 18 -19.60 9.95 -2.98
C MET A 18 -19.26 10.88 -1.81
N ARG A 19 -20.28 11.43 -1.12
CA ARG A 19 -20.07 12.28 0.06
C ARG A 19 -19.52 11.49 1.26
N PHE A 20 -20.01 10.28 1.49
CA PHE A 20 -19.50 9.39 2.53
C PHE A 20 -18.02 9.07 2.29
N LEU A 21 -17.68 8.64 1.07
CA LEU A 21 -16.30 8.35 0.67
C LEU A 21 -15.39 9.57 0.78
N GLY A 22 -15.86 10.75 0.35
CA GLY A 22 -15.09 12.00 0.51
C GLY A 22 -14.87 12.38 1.98
N THR A 23 -15.88 12.22 2.82
CA THR A 23 -15.78 12.49 4.27
C THR A 23 -14.81 11.52 4.95
N LEU A 24 -14.83 10.27 4.53
CA LEU A 24 -13.99 9.21 5.06
C LEU A 24 -12.54 9.33 4.59
N SER A 25 -12.32 9.67 3.32
CA SER A 25 -11.01 10.03 2.76
C SER A 25 -10.36 11.17 3.53
N ASN A 26 -11.12 12.19 3.91
CA ASN A 26 -10.62 13.30 4.72
C ASN A 26 -10.30 12.92 6.17
N LYS A 27 -10.91 11.85 6.71
CA LYS A 27 -10.55 11.32 8.03
C LYS A 27 -9.26 10.51 7.99
N MET A 28 -9.02 9.76 6.91
CA MET A 28 -7.77 9.01 6.69
C MET A 28 -6.57 9.91 6.37
N ALA A 29 -6.81 11.15 5.93
CA ALA A 29 -5.76 12.10 5.57
C ALA A 29 -5.27 12.99 6.74
N ARG A 30 -5.52 12.61 7.99
CA ARG A 30 -5.13 13.40 9.17
C ARG A 30 -3.72 13.03 9.67
N PRO A 31 -2.89 14.02 10.08
CA PRO A 31 -1.60 13.77 10.73
C PRO A 31 -1.73 12.87 11.95
N VAL A 32 -1.00 11.77 11.94
CA VAL A 32 -0.95 10.79 13.03
C VAL A 32 0.17 11.17 13.98
N MET A 33 -0.12 11.22 15.27
CA MET A 33 0.92 11.34 16.29
C MET A 33 1.70 10.02 16.35
N PRO A 34 3.03 10.04 16.58
CA PRO A 34 3.88 8.84 16.55
C PRO A 34 3.37 7.69 17.43
N ASP A 35 2.65 8.01 18.51
CA ASP A 35 2.19 7.03 19.51
C ASP A 35 0.89 6.29 19.11
N ASP A 36 0.20 6.70 18.03
CA ASP A 36 -1.13 6.19 17.64
C ASP A 36 -1.15 5.45 16.27
N GLN A 37 0.02 5.08 15.71
CA GLN A 37 0.14 4.53 14.35
C GLN A 37 -0.61 3.21 14.10
N GLU A 38 -0.74 2.34 15.10
CA GLU A 38 -1.35 1.00 14.94
C GLU A 38 -2.89 1.05 14.80
N MET A 39 -3.55 2.11 15.27
CA MET A 39 -5.03 2.19 15.27
C MET A 39 -5.64 2.74 13.98
N GLU A 40 -4.86 3.37 13.10
CA GLU A 40 -5.39 4.10 11.92
C GLU A 40 -5.37 3.34 10.59
N TYR A 41 -4.73 2.16 10.53
CA TYR A 41 -4.86 1.30 9.34
C TYR A 41 -6.19 0.53 9.32
N LEU A 42 -6.83 0.35 10.47
CA LEU A 42 -8.09 -0.38 10.60
C LEU A 42 -9.25 0.27 9.84
N PRO A 43 -9.46 1.61 9.87
CA PRO A 43 -10.41 2.27 8.99
C PRO A 43 -10.16 2.00 7.51
N THR A 44 -8.92 2.17 7.04
CA THR A 44 -8.55 1.96 5.63
C THR A 44 -8.81 0.52 5.18
N GLN A 45 -8.44 -0.45 6.02
CA GLN A 45 -8.69 -1.88 5.79
C GLN A 45 -10.19 -2.21 5.76
N ALA A 46 -10.96 -1.75 6.76
CA ALA A 46 -12.40 -2.00 6.82
C ALA A 46 -13.15 -1.41 5.60
N ILE A 47 -12.69 -0.28 5.08
CA ILE A 47 -13.27 0.34 3.88
C ILE A 47 -12.91 -0.46 2.62
N ALA A 48 -11.66 -0.87 2.49
CA ALA A 48 -11.23 -1.70 1.37
C ALA A 48 -12.00 -3.02 1.34
N ASP A 49 -12.22 -3.64 2.50
CA ASP A 49 -13.02 -4.86 2.63
C ASP A 49 -14.50 -4.62 2.30
N TYR A 50 -15.10 -3.53 2.80
CA TYR A 50 -16.49 -3.18 2.47
C TYR A 50 -16.67 -2.93 0.97
N LEU A 51 -15.83 -2.10 0.37
CA LEU A 51 -15.91 -1.73 -1.05
C LEU A 51 -15.54 -2.87 -2.00
N SER A 52 -14.69 -3.81 -1.57
CA SER A 52 -14.38 -5.01 -2.35
C SER A 52 -15.52 -6.04 -2.34
N THR A 53 -16.39 -6.00 -1.32
CA THR A 53 -17.52 -6.94 -1.15
C THR A 53 -18.83 -6.44 -1.79
N GLU A 54 -19.00 -5.12 -1.94
CA GLU A 54 -20.24 -4.51 -2.45
C GLU A 54 -20.34 -4.62 -3.99
N GLY A 55 -20.71 -5.81 -4.48
CA GLY A 55 -20.64 -6.27 -5.88
C GLY A 55 -21.51 -5.56 -6.94
N GLN A 56 -21.96 -4.32 -6.72
CA GLN A 56 -22.69 -3.54 -7.74
C GLN A 56 -21.79 -2.62 -8.58
N VAL A 57 -20.60 -2.28 -8.09
CA VAL A 57 -19.61 -1.51 -8.86
C VAL A 57 -18.28 -2.24 -8.76
N PRO A 58 -17.67 -2.66 -9.89
CA PRO A 58 -16.40 -3.37 -9.85
C PRO A 58 -15.26 -2.37 -9.58
N LEU A 59 -15.14 -1.88 -8.35
CA LEU A 59 -14.03 -1.03 -7.91
C LEU A 59 -12.72 -1.82 -7.84
N GLU A 60 -11.61 -1.20 -8.23
CA GLU A 60 -10.26 -1.80 -8.24
C GLU A 60 -9.35 -1.21 -7.16
N GLY A 61 -9.74 -0.10 -6.55
CA GLY A 61 -8.94 0.58 -5.54
C GLY A 61 -9.50 1.94 -5.14
N ILE A 62 -8.75 2.66 -4.30
CA ILE A 62 -9.07 3.99 -3.78
C ILE A 62 -7.82 4.87 -3.88
N VAL A 63 -8.01 6.12 -4.29
CA VAL A 63 -6.97 7.16 -4.28
C VAL A 63 -7.39 8.24 -3.27
N PHE A 64 -6.50 8.62 -2.36
CA PHE A 64 -6.75 9.63 -1.34
C PHE A 64 -5.50 10.48 -1.07
N PRO A 65 -5.64 11.73 -0.61
CA PRO A 65 -4.48 12.58 -0.34
C PRO A 65 -3.59 12.00 0.74
N SER A 66 -2.27 12.13 0.54
CA SER A 66 -1.26 11.81 1.54
C SER A 66 -1.20 12.88 2.62
N VAL A 67 -0.91 12.44 3.83
CA VAL A 67 -0.77 13.26 5.04
C VAL A 67 0.59 13.97 5.10
N GLN A 68 1.49 13.65 4.18
CA GLN A 68 2.85 14.19 4.14
C GLN A 68 2.88 15.69 3.82
N VAL A 69 3.92 16.35 4.33
CA VAL A 69 4.14 17.81 4.21
C VAL A 69 4.02 18.26 2.75
N GLY A 70 3.17 19.24 2.50
CA GLY A 70 2.97 19.86 1.17
C GLY A 70 1.75 19.40 0.39
N GLY A 71 0.95 18.43 0.89
CA GLY A 71 -0.40 18.11 0.38
C GLY A 71 -0.50 17.62 -1.07
N ASN A 72 0.64 17.47 -1.76
CA ASN A 72 0.71 17.08 -3.17
C ASN A 72 0.92 15.57 -3.38
N GLY A 73 1.09 14.81 -2.29
CA GLY A 73 1.19 13.35 -2.35
C GLY A 73 -0.19 12.70 -2.43
N LEU A 74 -0.29 11.57 -3.13
CA LEU A 74 -1.48 10.72 -3.15
C LEU A 74 -1.10 9.33 -2.63
N ASN A 75 -1.96 8.78 -1.80
CA ASN A 75 -1.94 7.38 -1.41
C ASN A 75 -2.90 6.60 -2.31
N VAL A 76 -2.50 5.38 -2.68
CA VAL A 76 -3.29 4.47 -3.52
C VAL A 76 -3.42 3.15 -2.79
N VAL A 77 -4.64 2.64 -2.67
CA VAL A 77 -4.94 1.29 -2.19
C VAL A 77 -5.55 0.52 -3.34
N LEU A 78 -5.00 -0.65 -3.66
CA LEU A 78 -5.53 -1.56 -4.67
C LEU A 78 -6.28 -2.70 -3.97
N PHE A 79 -7.46 -3.04 -4.48
CA PHE A 79 -8.25 -4.16 -3.96
C PHE A 79 -7.69 -5.47 -4.48
N HIS A 80 -8.00 -6.56 -3.77
CA HIS A 80 -7.47 -7.90 -4.04
C HIS A 80 -7.51 -8.26 -5.53
N LYS A 81 -8.62 -8.04 -6.24
CA LYS A 81 -8.72 -8.39 -7.66
C LYS A 81 -7.71 -7.67 -8.59
N ALA A 82 -7.18 -6.51 -8.18
CA ALA A 82 -6.30 -5.65 -8.97
C ALA A 82 -4.89 -5.53 -8.36
N SER A 83 -4.57 -6.32 -7.34
CA SER A 83 -3.31 -6.24 -6.58
C SER A 83 -2.36 -7.41 -6.83
N ARG A 84 -2.53 -8.20 -7.90
CA ARG A 84 -1.64 -9.33 -8.20
C ARG A 84 -0.35 -8.81 -8.82
N ALA A 85 0.75 -8.95 -8.08
CA ALA A 85 2.09 -8.67 -8.60
C ALA A 85 2.64 -9.86 -9.40
N GLU A 86 3.39 -9.54 -10.45
CA GLU A 86 4.19 -10.50 -11.20
C GLU A 86 5.27 -11.08 -10.28
N VAL A 87 5.38 -12.41 -10.30
CA VAL A 87 6.47 -13.10 -9.62
C VAL A 87 7.74 -12.88 -10.44
N LEU A 88 8.82 -12.46 -9.79
CA LEU A 88 10.12 -12.34 -10.44
C LEU A 88 10.57 -13.72 -10.94
N ASP A 89 11.01 -13.78 -12.19
CA ASP A 89 11.53 -15.00 -12.80
C ASP A 89 12.94 -15.29 -12.28
N ILE A 90 13.00 -15.84 -11.07
CA ILE A 90 14.24 -16.20 -10.39
C ILE A 90 14.49 -17.71 -10.62
N PRO A 91 15.62 -18.10 -11.24
CA PRO A 91 15.90 -19.50 -11.50
C PRO A 91 15.94 -20.34 -10.22
N ALA A 92 15.42 -21.57 -10.28
CA ALA A 92 15.43 -22.48 -9.15
C ALA A 92 16.87 -22.75 -8.68
N GLY A 93 17.12 -22.61 -7.37
CA GLY A 93 18.45 -22.75 -6.78
C GLY A 93 19.28 -21.47 -6.77
N THR A 94 18.74 -20.31 -7.16
CA THR A 94 19.40 -19.01 -7.02
C THR A 94 19.56 -18.64 -5.54
N GLU A 95 20.76 -18.24 -5.13
CA GLU A 95 21.02 -17.68 -3.82
C GLU A 95 20.95 -16.15 -3.88
N ILE A 96 20.05 -15.54 -3.09
CA ILE A 96 19.88 -14.08 -3.02
C ILE A 96 20.59 -13.56 -1.77
N ARG A 97 21.49 -12.59 -1.92
CA ARG A 97 22.19 -11.92 -0.82
C ARG A 97 21.94 -10.42 -0.87
N ALA A 98 21.48 -9.85 0.23
CA ALA A 98 21.31 -8.40 0.39
C ALA A 98 22.33 -7.84 1.39
N ARG A 99 22.89 -6.66 1.10
CA ARG A 99 23.83 -5.93 1.96
C ARG A 99 23.36 -4.50 2.13
N THR A 100 23.61 -3.94 3.31
CA THR A 100 23.24 -2.55 3.67
C THR A 100 24.46 -1.69 4.01
N TYR A 101 25.65 -2.28 4.03
CA TYR A 101 26.91 -1.59 4.23
C TYR A 101 28.04 -2.31 3.49
N SER A 102 29.08 -1.56 3.17
CA SER A 102 30.34 -2.06 2.65
C SER A 102 31.47 -1.70 3.62
N MET A 103 32.44 -2.60 3.75
CA MET A 103 33.60 -2.41 4.63
C MET A 103 34.74 -1.76 3.85
N TYR A 104 35.13 -0.55 4.26
CA TYR A 104 36.27 0.19 3.72
C TYR A 104 37.36 0.35 4.79
N GLU A 105 38.51 0.93 4.42
CA GLU A 105 39.65 1.14 5.33
C GLU A 105 39.30 2.06 6.52
N GLU A 106 38.39 3.01 6.32
CA GLU A 106 37.95 3.96 7.35
C GLU A 106 36.83 3.42 8.25
N GLY A 107 36.21 2.30 7.86
CA GLY A 107 35.10 1.66 8.58
C GLY A 107 33.96 1.19 7.68
N PRO A 108 32.85 0.71 8.27
CA PRO A 108 31.64 0.40 7.53
C PRO A 108 30.97 1.69 7.03
N GLU A 109 30.68 1.75 5.73
CA GLU A 109 29.87 2.82 5.13
C GLU A 109 28.56 2.27 4.57
N PRO A 110 27.46 3.04 4.58
CA PRO A 110 26.19 2.63 3.97
C PRO A 110 26.35 2.36 2.47
N ASP A 111 26.02 1.14 2.06
CA ASP A 111 26.05 0.70 0.66
C ASP A 111 25.01 -0.41 0.49
N TYR A 112 24.00 -0.15 -0.34
CA TYR A 112 22.83 -1.00 -0.47
C TYR A 112 22.92 -1.79 -1.78
N SER A 113 23.06 -3.11 -1.69
CA SER A 113 23.18 -3.97 -2.85
C SER A 113 22.44 -5.30 -2.67
N VAL A 114 21.95 -5.84 -3.78
CA VAL A 114 21.37 -7.18 -3.88
C VAL A 114 22.15 -7.96 -4.93
N THR A 115 22.61 -9.15 -4.59
CA THR A 115 23.31 -10.07 -5.49
C THR A 115 22.51 -11.35 -5.62
N GLU A 116 22.28 -11.77 -6.87
CA GLU A 116 21.65 -13.03 -7.22
C GLU A 116 22.72 -13.96 -7.80
N GLU A 117 23.04 -15.02 -7.06
CA GLU A 117 23.98 -16.06 -7.49
C GLU A 117 23.17 -17.19 -8.15
N VAL A 118 23.02 -17.06 -9.47
CA VAL A 118 22.24 -18.00 -10.29
C VAL A 118 23.07 -19.26 -10.56
N PRO A 119 22.51 -20.48 -10.42
CA PRO A 119 23.24 -21.70 -10.73
C PRO A 119 23.66 -21.73 -12.20
N PRO A 120 24.83 -22.30 -12.52
CA PRO A 120 25.26 -22.44 -13.90
C PRO A 120 24.21 -23.23 -14.68
N VAL A 121 23.78 -22.69 -15.82
CA VAL A 121 22.86 -23.38 -16.73
C VAL A 121 23.59 -24.63 -17.21
N GLU A 122 23.26 -25.79 -16.65
CA GLU A 122 23.69 -27.06 -17.24
C GLU A 122 23.10 -27.11 -18.65
N GLU A 123 23.96 -27.12 -19.68
CA GLU A 123 23.55 -27.53 -21.02
C GLU A 123 22.88 -28.88 -20.84
N LYS A 124 21.56 -28.95 -21.10
CA LYS A 124 20.76 -30.14 -20.89
C LYS A 124 21.45 -31.33 -21.57
N GLU A 125 22.17 -32.15 -20.81
CA GLU A 125 22.39 -33.53 -21.21
C GLU A 125 21.00 -34.12 -21.49
N GLU A 126 20.85 -34.78 -22.63
CA GLU A 126 19.57 -35.35 -23.09
C GLU A 126 18.90 -36.09 -21.93
N LYS A 127 17.88 -35.45 -21.31
CA LYS A 127 17.17 -36.03 -20.18
C LYS A 127 16.64 -37.40 -20.62
N LYS A 128 17.08 -38.47 -19.94
CA LYS A 128 16.50 -39.81 -20.10
C LYS A 128 14.98 -39.69 -20.00
N LYS A 129 14.26 -40.39 -20.89
CA LYS A 129 12.79 -40.35 -20.96
C LYS A 129 12.22 -40.48 -19.54
N PRO A 130 11.41 -39.51 -19.07
CA PRO A 130 10.93 -39.50 -17.70
C PRO A 130 10.09 -40.75 -17.45
N THR A 131 10.29 -41.39 -16.29
CA THR A 131 9.47 -42.53 -15.89
C THR A 131 8.09 -42.04 -15.43
N PRO A 132 7.05 -42.89 -15.44
CA PRO A 132 5.72 -42.49 -14.96
C PRO A 132 5.73 -41.98 -13.51
N PHE A 133 6.69 -42.43 -12.70
CA PHE A 133 6.87 -42.03 -11.31
C PHE A 133 7.44 -40.60 -11.19
N ASP A 134 8.40 -40.23 -12.06
CA ASP A 134 8.99 -38.88 -12.09
C ASP A 134 7.95 -37.82 -12.49
N LEU A 135 7.10 -38.14 -13.46
CA LEU A 135 6.00 -37.26 -13.89
C LEU A 135 4.99 -36.98 -12.78
N THR A 136 4.81 -37.94 -11.86
CA THR A 136 3.90 -37.76 -10.73
C THR A 136 4.49 -36.90 -9.61
N MET A 137 5.81 -36.72 -9.47
CA MET A 137 6.39 -35.93 -8.38
C MET A 137 6.69 -34.47 -8.76
N GLU A 138 7.05 -34.17 -10.02
CA GLU A 138 7.36 -32.81 -10.47
C GLU A 138 6.12 -31.88 -10.63
N HIS A 139 4.91 -32.43 -10.66
CA HIS A 139 3.67 -31.67 -10.93
C HIS A 139 2.82 -31.33 -9.70
N TRP A 140 3.31 -31.57 -8.47
CA TRP A 140 2.62 -31.10 -7.27
C TRP A 140 2.95 -29.62 -7.04
N VAL A 141 2.48 -28.77 -7.96
CA VAL A 141 2.32 -27.34 -7.65
C VAL A 141 1.22 -27.27 -6.60
N ASP A 142 1.52 -26.72 -5.44
CA ASP A 142 0.52 -26.53 -4.40
C ASP A 142 -0.64 -25.72 -4.98
N PRO A 143 -1.88 -26.24 -5.02
CA PRO A 143 -3.04 -25.50 -5.53
C PRO A 143 -3.27 -24.17 -4.81
N ARG A 144 -2.72 -24.00 -3.61
CA ARG A 144 -2.75 -22.75 -2.83
C ARG A 144 -1.80 -21.68 -3.37
N GLU A 145 -0.80 -22.05 -4.16
CA GLU A 145 0.15 -21.14 -4.80
C GLU A 145 -0.33 -20.66 -6.18
N LEU A 146 -1.35 -21.33 -6.74
CA LEU A 146 -2.02 -20.93 -7.97
C LEU A 146 -3.04 -19.83 -7.67
N ASP A 147 -2.58 -18.59 -7.72
CA ASP A 147 -3.45 -17.43 -7.78
C ASP A 147 -4.08 -17.33 -9.19
N PRO A 148 -5.41 -17.43 -9.34
CA PRO A 148 -6.06 -17.41 -10.65
C PRO A 148 -6.28 -15.99 -11.21
N ARG A 149 -6.01 -14.92 -10.44
CA ARG A 149 -6.22 -13.52 -10.87
C ARG A 149 -5.27 -13.14 -12.01
N ASP A 150 -5.62 -12.23 -12.91
CA ASP A 150 -4.63 -11.73 -13.88
C ASP A 150 -3.54 -10.91 -13.17
N VAL A 151 -2.30 -10.99 -13.66
CA VAL A 151 -1.19 -10.16 -13.15
C VAL A 151 -1.45 -8.71 -13.55
N SER A 152 -1.42 -7.80 -12.56
CA SER A 152 -1.74 -6.37 -12.74
C SER A 152 -0.59 -5.43 -12.38
N LEU A 153 0.40 -5.90 -11.63
CA LEU A 153 1.53 -5.08 -11.14
C LEU A 153 2.87 -5.74 -11.47
N ARG A 154 3.88 -4.93 -11.77
CA ARG A 154 5.28 -5.35 -11.94
C ARG A 154 6.17 -4.42 -11.12
N ILE A 155 7.20 -5.00 -10.50
CA ILE A 155 8.23 -4.22 -9.81
C ILE A 155 9.20 -3.70 -10.87
N ASP A 156 9.42 -2.38 -10.90
CA ASP A 156 10.54 -1.79 -11.64
C ASP A 156 11.79 -1.85 -10.76
N LEU A 157 12.59 -2.91 -10.95
CA LEU A 157 13.81 -3.15 -10.19
C LEU A 157 14.83 -1.99 -10.31
N GLY A 158 14.82 -1.26 -11.43
CA GLY A 158 15.71 -0.11 -11.62
C GLY A 158 15.30 1.13 -10.82
N SER A 159 14.07 1.17 -10.32
CA SER A 159 13.54 2.27 -9.50
C SER A 159 13.68 2.04 -7.99
N VAL A 160 14.08 0.83 -7.57
CA VAL A 160 14.23 0.48 -6.16
C VAL A 160 15.35 1.30 -5.54
N ARG A 161 15.03 1.99 -4.46
CA ARG A 161 15.97 2.84 -3.71
C ARG A 161 15.72 2.73 -2.22
N VAL A 162 16.76 3.01 -1.45
CA VAL A 162 16.68 3.11 0.01
C VAL A 162 16.76 4.58 0.38
N ASP A 163 15.69 5.11 0.95
CA ASP A 163 15.62 6.46 1.49
C ASP A 163 15.81 6.40 3.02
N GLU A 164 16.93 6.91 3.54
CA GLU A 164 17.16 7.00 4.98
C GLU A 164 16.48 8.25 5.54
N VAL A 165 15.40 8.04 6.31
CA VAL A 165 14.61 9.13 6.89
C VAL A 165 15.20 9.53 8.24
N SER A 166 15.87 10.69 8.29
CA SER A 166 16.51 11.19 9.51
C SER A 166 15.52 11.81 10.51
N ALA A 167 14.47 12.48 10.05
CA ALA A 167 13.46 13.09 10.91
C ALA A 167 12.15 13.38 10.16
N VAL A 168 11.05 13.41 10.91
CA VAL A 168 9.74 13.92 10.45
C VAL A 168 9.57 15.34 11.00
N ARG A 169 9.31 16.32 10.12
CA ARG A 169 9.04 17.71 10.53
C ARG A 169 7.55 17.99 10.45
N ILE A 170 6.96 18.37 11.58
CA ILE A 170 5.57 18.84 11.66
C ILE A 170 5.59 20.37 11.74
N GLU A 171 4.91 21.02 10.80
CA GLU A 171 4.72 22.47 10.82
C GLU A 171 3.50 22.81 11.68
N THR A 172 3.65 23.74 12.63
CA THR A 172 2.59 24.13 13.56
C THR A 172 2.47 25.65 13.62
N ASP A 173 1.27 26.15 13.45
CA ASP A 173 0.92 27.54 13.74
C ASP A 173 0.53 27.68 15.22
N SER A 174 1.33 28.43 15.98
CA SER A 174 1.08 28.65 17.41
C SER A 174 0.33 29.96 17.63
N HIS A 175 -0.79 29.89 18.35
CA HIS A 175 -1.61 31.06 18.67
C HIS A 175 -1.73 31.25 20.18
N THR A 176 -1.49 32.47 20.65
CA THR A 176 -1.66 32.83 22.06
C THR A 176 -3.13 32.90 22.43
N VAL A 177 -3.53 32.17 23.47
CA VAL A 177 -4.91 32.19 23.98
C VAL A 177 -5.04 33.23 25.09
N SER A 178 -5.83 34.28 24.86
CA SER A 178 -6.22 35.22 25.91
C SER A 178 -7.40 34.65 26.71
N ARG A 179 -7.25 34.61 28.04
CA ARG A 179 -8.31 34.14 28.94
C ARG A 179 -8.86 35.30 29.75
N TYR A 180 -10.16 35.52 29.64
CA TYR A 180 -10.89 36.48 30.45
C TYR A 180 -11.84 35.74 31.40
N ARG A 181 -11.99 36.26 32.62
CA ARG A 181 -12.96 35.78 33.61
C ARG A 181 -13.82 36.95 34.04
N PHE A 182 -15.13 36.83 33.87
CA PHE A 182 -16.10 37.81 34.34
C PHE A 182 -17.09 37.12 35.26
N GLU A 183 -17.49 37.80 36.33
CA GLU A 183 -18.65 37.41 37.13
C GLU A 183 -19.91 37.81 36.37
N SER A 184 -20.73 36.83 36.01
CA SER A 184 -22.07 37.12 35.47
C SER A 184 -22.94 37.64 36.62
N ARG A 185 -23.29 38.93 36.55
CA ARG A 185 -24.29 39.55 37.43
C ARG A 185 -25.49 39.91 36.56
N GLU A 186 -26.68 39.56 37.01
CA GLU A 186 -27.90 40.01 36.35
C GLU A 186 -27.97 41.55 36.44
N PRO A 187 -28.33 42.23 35.34
CA PRO A 187 -28.44 43.69 35.36
C PRO A 187 -29.54 44.11 36.35
N PRO A 188 -29.31 45.15 37.17
CA PRO A 188 -30.39 45.72 37.96
C PRO A 188 -31.36 46.41 37.01
N PHE A 189 -32.62 46.01 37.10
CA PHE A 189 -33.76 46.59 36.39
C PHE A 189 -33.89 48.10 36.62
#